data_AF-A0A0V0JAI2-F1
#
_entry.id   AF-A0A0V0JAI2-F1
#
_cell.length_a   1.000
_cell.length_b   1.000
_cell.length_c   1.000
_cell.angle_alpha   90.00
_cell.angle_beta   90.00
_cell.angle_gamma   90.00
#
_symmetry.space_group_name_H-M   'P 1'
#
loop_
_entity.id
_entity.type
_entity.pdbx_description
1 polymer ?
#
loop_
_entity_poly.entity_id
_entity_poly.type
_entity_poly.pdbx_seq_one_letter_code
_entity_poly.pdbx_strand_id
1 'polypeptide(L)'
;EYCRAPREKYFRVIGNCNLIMKICIAAVAYCIVLTVLARAVEIEPGFPTDCGVPAIKRKINEDAKHKKVRATPHSWPWNVGILSSSQGPIPYCGGTLISNSLILTAAHCVKTHFRCKAFPVGTEFQVDGTTGSEMYVLVGAQDFTRRDGFGQYYTIERAIVQPNFNINSMKDGPDLAILKIGSPITTSTIMLH
;
A
#
# COMPACT_ATOMS: atom_id res chain seq x y z
N GLU A 1 -72.03 47.88 20.64
CA GLU A 1 -70.94 47.05 21.21
C GLU A 1 -70.02 46.63 20.09
N TYR A 2 -68.76 47.09 20.12
CA TYR A 2 -67.72 46.72 19.16
C TYR A 2 -66.77 45.72 19.84
N CYS A 3 -66.71 44.48 19.36
CA CYS A 3 -65.64 43.54 19.71
C CYS A 3 -64.58 43.56 18.59
N ARG A 4 -63.38 44.04 18.91
CA ARG A 4 -62.22 44.05 18.02
C ARG A 4 -61.27 42.93 18.45
N ALA A 5 -61.06 41.93 17.60
CA ALA A 5 -60.10 40.84 17.84
C ALA A 5 -58.63 41.32 17.75
N PRO A 6 -57.68 40.69 18.47
CA PRO A 6 -56.27 41.05 18.41
C PRO A 6 -55.55 40.41 17.21
N ARG A 7 -54.66 41.17 16.57
CA ARG A 7 -53.79 40.71 15.49
C ARG A 7 -52.70 39.78 16.01
N GLU A 8 -52.52 38.64 15.36
CA GLU A 8 -51.36 37.75 15.51
C GLU A 8 -50.07 38.49 15.13
N LYS A 9 -49.06 38.44 16.01
CA LYS A 9 -47.70 38.87 15.71
C LYS A 9 -46.96 37.71 15.04
N TYR A 10 -46.88 37.71 13.71
CA TYR A 10 -45.86 36.94 12.99
C TYR A 10 -44.48 37.48 13.38
N PHE A 11 -43.77 36.75 14.23
CA PHE A 11 -42.36 36.99 14.52
C PHE A 11 -41.54 36.69 13.25
N ARG A 12 -41.21 37.73 12.50
CA ARG A 12 -40.29 37.64 11.35
C ARG A 12 -38.88 37.52 11.91
N VAL A 13 -38.37 36.29 12.02
CA VAL A 13 -36.93 36.07 12.23
C VAL A 13 -36.22 36.44 10.93
N ILE A 14 -35.96 37.73 10.72
CA ILE A 14 -35.04 38.19 9.67
C ILE A 14 -33.63 37.92 10.21
N GLY A 15 -33.21 36.66 10.14
CA GLY A 15 -31.80 36.35 10.31
C GLY A 15 -31.03 37.06 9.19
N ASN A 16 -30.03 37.85 9.56
CA ASN A 16 -29.24 38.64 8.63
C ASN A 16 -28.67 37.71 7.55
N CYS A 17 -29.20 37.78 6.32
CA CYS A 17 -28.91 36.81 5.25
C CYS A 17 -27.40 36.73 4.94
N ASN A 18 -26.68 37.84 5.10
CA ASN A 18 -25.21 37.90 5.02
C ASN A 18 -24.51 37.12 6.13
N LEU A 19 -25.06 37.11 7.34
CA LEU A 19 -24.52 36.34 8.47
C LEU A 19 -24.76 34.84 8.26
N ILE A 20 -25.96 34.47 7.82
CA ILE A 20 -26.30 33.08 7.48
C ILE A 20 -25.40 32.57 6.36
N MET A 21 -25.22 33.36 5.30
CA MET A 21 -24.36 33.01 4.16
C MET A 21 -22.89 32.82 4.59
N LYS A 22 -22.36 33.68 5.46
CA LYS A 22 -21.00 33.54 6.01
C LYS A 22 -20.84 32.28 6.88
N ILE A 23 -21.85 31.97 7.70
CA ILE A 23 -21.86 30.74 8.53
C ILE A 23 -21.88 29.50 7.63
N CYS A 24 -22.71 29.49 6.58
CA CYS A 24 -22.77 28.38 5.63
C CYS A 24 -21.43 28.16 4.91
N ILE A 25 -20.77 29.23 4.43
CA ILE A 25 -19.47 29.13 3.77
C ILE A 25 -18.40 28.59 4.73
N ALA A 26 -18.37 29.09 5.97
CA ALA A 26 -17.43 28.62 6.99
C ALA A 26 -17.66 27.14 7.35
N ALA A 27 -18.91 26.72 7.47
CA ALA A 27 -19.27 25.32 7.73
C ALA A 27 -18.83 24.40 6.57
N VAL A 28 -19.09 24.80 5.32
CA VAL A 28 -18.66 24.03 4.14
C VAL A 28 -17.13 23.94 4.07
N ALA A 29 -16.42 25.05 4.27
CA ALA A 29 -14.96 25.06 4.29
C ALA A 29 -14.41 24.14 5.39
N TYR A 30 -14.99 24.18 6.58
CA TYR A 30 -14.60 23.32 7.70
C TYR A 30 -14.86 21.84 7.41
N CYS A 31 -16.01 21.50 6.83
CA CYS A 31 -16.31 20.13 6.38
C CYS A 31 -15.31 19.63 5.32
N ILE A 32 -14.98 20.47 4.33
CA ILE A 32 -13.99 20.12 3.31
C ILE A 32 -12.62 19.87 3.97
N VAL A 33 -12.15 20.78 4.82
CA VAL A 33 -10.87 20.63 5.54
C VAL A 33 -10.87 19.37 6.41
N LEU A 34 -11.94 19.09 7.16
CA LEU A 34 -12.06 17.88 7.95
C LEU A 34 -12.00 16.60 7.09
N THR A 35 -12.68 16.57 5.95
CA THR A 35 -12.63 15.40 5.05
C THR A 35 -11.25 15.21 4.41
N VAL A 36 -10.56 16.30 4.06
CA VAL A 36 -9.18 16.25 3.54
C VAL A 36 -8.23 15.76 4.63
N LEU A 37 -8.34 16.28 5.86
CA LEU A 37 -7.52 15.84 6.99
C LEU A 37 -7.82 14.39 7.39
N ALA A 38 -9.08 13.96 7.38
CA ALA A 38 -9.45 12.58 7.68
C ALA A 38 -8.85 11.60 6.66
N ARG A 39 -8.88 11.94 5.36
CA ARG A 39 -8.23 11.13 4.31
C ARG A 39 -6.71 11.21 4.34
N ALA A 40 -6.14 12.34 4.76
CA ALA A 40 -4.69 12.48 4.92
C ALA A 40 -4.12 11.62 6.06
N VAL A 41 -4.98 11.14 6.97
CA VAL A 41 -4.61 10.37 8.17
C VAL A 41 -5.01 8.89 8.09
N GLU A 42 -5.62 8.43 6.99
CA GLU A 42 -5.75 6.98 6.75
C GLU A 42 -4.36 6.38 6.49
N ILE A 43 -3.70 5.95 7.58
CA ILE A 43 -2.47 5.18 7.62
C ILE A 43 -2.82 3.77 7.13
N GLU A 44 -3.00 3.62 5.81
CA GLU A 44 -3.49 2.40 5.16
C GLU A 44 -4.92 2.01 5.63
N PRO A 45 -5.77 1.39 4.79
CA PRO A 45 -7.12 0.96 5.18
C PRO A 45 -7.14 -0.20 6.20
N GLY A 46 -6.10 -0.37 7.01
CA GLY A 46 -5.83 -1.54 7.83
C GLY A 46 -5.35 -2.73 6.99
N PHE A 47 -4.88 -3.78 7.68
CA PHE A 47 -4.58 -5.03 7.03
C PHE A 47 -5.87 -5.74 6.58
N PRO A 48 -5.86 -6.47 5.45
CA PRO A 48 -7.02 -7.24 5.01
C PRO A 48 -7.43 -8.26 6.07
N THR A 49 -8.73 -8.35 6.36
CA THR A 49 -9.29 -9.36 7.27
C THR A 49 -9.33 -10.76 6.65
N ASP A 50 -9.46 -10.83 5.33
CA ASP A 50 -9.50 -12.08 4.56
C ASP A 50 -8.14 -12.38 3.89
N CYS A 51 -7.11 -12.58 4.71
CA CYS A 51 -5.76 -12.89 4.25
C CYS A 51 -5.42 -14.39 4.35
N GLY A 52 -4.40 -14.84 3.59
CA GLY A 52 -3.91 -16.23 3.67
C GLY A 52 -4.82 -17.31 3.05
N VAL A 53 -5.90 -16.92 2.38
CA VAL A 53 -6.83 -17.83 1.70
C VAL A 53 -6.66 -17.70 0.18
N PRO A 54 -5.99 -18.66 -0.49
CA PRO A 54 -5.83 -18.60 -1.94
C PRO A 54 -7.09 -19.11 -2.67
N ALA A 55 -7.41 -18.52 -3.83
CA ALA A 55 -8.48 -19.00 -4.70
C ALA A 55 -8.23 -20.44 -5.17
N ILE A 56 -6.96 -20.78 -5.47
CA ILE A 56 -6.52 -22.14 -5.80
C ILE A 56 -5.79 -22.75 -4.60
N LYS A 57 -6.33 -23.82 -4.02
CA LYS A 57 -5.67 -24.53 -2.92
C LYS A 57 -4.41 -25.25 -3.41
N ARG A 58 -3.36 -25.22 -2.58
CA ARG A 58 -2.14 -26.00 -2.84
C ARG A 58 -2.48 -27.49 -2.92
N LYS A 59 -1.94 -28.19 -3.91
CA LYS A 59 -1.90 -29.65 -3.92
C LYS A 59 -0.64 -30.10 -3.18
N ILE A 60 -0.78 -31.01 -2.22
CA ILE A 60 0.38 -31.61 -1.56
C ILE A 60 1.14 -32.40 -2.62
N ASN A 61 2.41 -32.05 -2.79
CA ASN A 61 3.31 -32.77 -3.66
C ASN A 61 4.35 -33.48 -2.77
N GLU A 62 4.30 -34.81 -2.72
CA GLU A 62 5.20 -35.63 -1.91
C GLU A 62 6.68 -35.40 -2.25
N ASP A 63 6.97 -35.10 -3.53
CA ASP A 63 8.30 -34.72 -3.99
C ASP A 63 8.81 -33.43 -3.32
N ALA A 64 7.92 -32.50 -2.95
CA ALA A 64 8.29 -31.24 -2.30
C ALA A 64 8.93 -31.45 -0.93
N LYS A 65 8.78 -32.64 -0.32
CA LYS A 65 9.43 -32.99 0.95
C LYS A 65 10.94 -33.13 0.81
N HIS A 66 11.43 -33.51 -0.37
CA HIS A 66 12.84 -33.87 -0.57
C HIS A 66 13.55 -33.02 -1.64
N LYS A 67 12.80 -32.29 -2.49
CA LYS A 67 13.38 -31.44 -3.52
C LYS A 67 12.53 -30.21 -3.79
N LYS A 68 13.14 -29.22 -4.44
CA LYS A 68 12.41 -28.07 -4.99
C LYS A 68 11.51 -28.56 -6.12
N VAL A 69 10.23 -28.21 -6.04
CA VAL A 69 9.24 -28.50 -7.08
C VAL A 69 8.53 -27.22 -7.50
N ARG A 70 7.97 -27.22 -8.70
CA ARG A 70 7.12 -26.13 -9.16
C ARG A 70 5.90 -26.03 -8.25
N ALA A 71 5.57 -24.82 -7.80
CA ALA A 71 4.33 -24.58 -7.07
C ALA A 71 3.10 -24.90 -7.94
N THR A 72 2.00 -25.29 -7.29
CA THR A 72 0.70 -25.34 -7.98
C THR A 72 0.43 -23.93 -8.52
N PRO A 73 0.12 -23.77 -9.82
CA PRO A 73 -0.15 -22.46 -10.38
C PRO A 73 -1.15 -21.67 -9.54
N HIS A 74 -0.80 -20.42 -9.23
CA HIS A 74 -1.67 -19.45 -8.54
C HIS A 74 -2.05 -19.84 -7.10
N SER A 75 -1.44 -20.88 -6.51
CA SER A 75 -1.73 -21.28 -5.14
C SER A 75 -1.03 -20.45 -4.06
N TRP A 76 -0.21 -19.47 -4.47
CA TRP A 76 0.54 -18.55 -3.60
C TRP A 76 0.39 -17.10 -4.08
N PRO A 77 -0.83 -16.54 -4.05
CA PRO A 77 -1.13 -15.24 -4.68
C PRO A 77 -0.38 -14.07 -4.04
N TRP A 78 0.07 -14.23 -2.79
CA TRP A 78 0.87 -13.24 -2.08
C TRP A 78 2.37 -13.28 -2.42
N ASN A 79 2.86 -14.29 -3.14
CA ASN A 79 4.28 -14.37 -3.48
C ASN A 79 4.61 -13.39 -4.61
N VAL A 80 5.60 -12.53 -4.39
CA VAL A 80 6.01 -11.50 -5.36
C VAL A 80 7.50 -11.56 -5.66
N GLY A 81 7.88 -11.16 -6.87
CA GLY A 81 9.28 -10.95 -7.26
C GLY A 81 9.67 -9.49 -7.12
N ILE A 82 10.85 -9.20 -6.58
CA ILE A 82 11.37 -7.84 -6.43
C ILE A 82 12.48 -7.61 -7.45
N LEU A 83 12.36 -6.51 -8.19
CA LEU A 83 13.26 -6.11 -9.26
C LEU A 83 13.83 -4.73 -8.99
N SER A 84 15.02 -4.50 -9.51
CA SER A 84 15.65 -3.20 -9.53
C SER A 84 16.27 -3.01 -10.90
N SER A 85 16.03 -1.85 -11.53
CA SER A 85 16.67 -1.51 -12.81
C SER A 85 18.21 -1.56 -12.74
N SER A 86 18.78 -1.40 -11.54
CA SER A 86 20.22 -1.56 -11.30
C SER A 86 20.69 -3.02 -11.17
N GLN A 87 19.79 -3.99 -11.00
CA GLN A 87 20.09 -5.42 -10.90
C GLN A 87 19.75 -6.19 -12.19
N GLY A 88 18.99 -5.57 -13.09
CA GLY A 88 18.56 -6.15 -14.36
C GLY A 88 17.11 -6.63 -14.35
N PRO A 89 16.69 -7.35 -15.40
CA PRO A 89 15.28 -7.67 -15.62
C PRO A 89 14.76 -8.90 -14.84
N ILE A 90 15.63 -9.54 -14.05
CA ILE A 90 15.30 -10.75 -13.31
C ILE A 90 15.04 -10.39 -11.85
N PRO A 91 13.99 -10.94 -11.21
CA PRO A 91 13.79 -10.79 -9.77
C PRO A 91 15.01 -11.26 -8.98
N TYR A 92 15.61 -10.35 -8.22
CA TYR A 92 16.79 -10.65 -7.40
C TYR A 92 16.41 -11.00 -5.96
N CYS A 93 15.19 -10.64 -5.56
CA CYS A 93 14.62 -10.94 -4.24
C CYS A 93 13.16 -11.35 -4.37
N GLY A 94 12.62 -11.93 -3.30
CA GLY A 94 11.19 -12.20 -3.15
C GLY A 94 10.54 -11.32 -2.08
N GLY A 95 9.23 -11.37 -2.01
CA GLY A 95 8.45 -10.75 -0.94
C GLY A 95 7.08 -11.41 -0.78
N THR A 96 6.37 -10.96 0.25
CA THR A 96 5.01 -11.39 0.56
C THR A 96 4.10 -10.18 0.57
N LEU A 97 3.05 -10.19 -0.23
CA LEU A 97 1.98 -9.21 -0.17
C LEU A 97 1.22 -9.37 1.16
N ILE A 98 1.20 -8.31 1.97
CA ILE A 98 0.51 -8.29 3.27
C ILE A 98 -0.71 -7.36 3.28
N SER A 99 -0.80 -6.45 2.31
CA SER A 99 -2.00 -5.67 1.97
C SER A 99 -1.99 -5.35 0.47
N ASN A 100 -2.98 -4.61 -0.04
CA ASN A 100 -2.99 -4.20 -1.44
C ASN A 100 -1.86 -3.23 -1.82
N SER A 101 -1.11 -2.70 -0.86
CA SER A 101 -0.08 -1.66 -1.05
C SER A 101 1.24 -2.00 -0.34
N LEU A 102 1.25 -3.01 0.53
CA LEU A 102 2.38 -3.34 1.40
C LEU A 102 2.95 -4.72 1.09
N ILE A 103 4.28 -4.78 0.98
CA ILE A 103 5.04 -6.01 0.76
C ILE A 103 6.03 -6.18 1.91
N LEU A 104 5.97 -7.34 2.56
CA LEU A 104 6.99 -7.79 3.49
C LEU A 104 8.17 -8.40 2.73
N THR A 105 9.38 -8.00 3.06
CA THR A 105 10.61 -8.56 2.48
C THR A 105 11.78 -8.44 3.47
N ALA A 106 12.98 -8.79 3.01
CA ALA A 106 14.20 -8.68 3.79
C ALA A 106 14.84 -7.28 3.64
N ALA A 107 15.49 -6.80 4.71
CA ALA A 107 16.21 -5.53 4.70
C ALA A 107 17.39 -5.55 3.72
N HIS A 108 18.07 -6.69 3.58
CA HIS A 108 19.15 -6.83 2.62
C HIS A 108 18.67 -6.69 1.17
N CYS A 109 17.39 -6.98 0.86
CA CYS A 109 16.84 -6.73 -0.48
C CYS A 109 16.81 -5.24 -0.81
N VAL A 110 16.52 -4.39 0.18
CA VAL A 110 16.61 -2.93 0.07
C VAL A 110 18.07 -2.51 -0.03
N LYS A 111 18.96 -3.07 0.79
CA LYS A 111 20.41 -2.81 0.70
C LYS A 111 20.96 -3.09 -0.70
N THR A 112 20.56 -4.19 -1.33
CA THR A 112 20.97 -4.53 -2.70
C THR A 112 20.53 -3.49 -3.73
N HIS A 113 19.36 -2.87 -3.56
CA HIS A 113 18.91 -1.76 -4.40
C HIS A 113 19.78 -0.51 -4.19
N PHE A 114 20.07 -0.16 -2.93
CA PHE A 114 20.89 1.00 -2.57
C PHE A 114 22.41 0.81 -2.80
N ARG A 115 22.88 -0.43 -2.99
CA ARG A 115 24.30 -0.77 -3.17
C ARG A 115 25.16 -0.14 -2.05
N CYS A 116 26.07 0.77 -2.42
CA CYS A 116 26.95 1.48 -1.49
C CYS A 116 26.34 2.76 -0.92
N LYS A 117 25.14 3.19 -1.38
CA LYS A 117 24.47 4.39 -0.87
C LYS A 117 23.86 4.10 0.51
N ALA A 118 23.90 5.11 1.38
CA ALA A 118 23.24 5.07 2.67
C ALA A 118 21.72 5.24 2.49
N PHE A 119 20.95 4.66 3.40
CA PHE A 119 19.51 4.84 3.53
C PHE A 119 19.14 4.80 5.03
N PRO A 120 18.06 5.47 5.44
CA PRO A 120 17.65 5.49 6.83
C PRO A 120 17.02 4.15 7.26
N VAL A 121 17.12 3.84 8.55
CA VAL A 121 16.48 2.69 9.19
C VAL A 121 15.54 3.16 10.30
N GLY A 122 14.49 2.40 10.56
CA GLY A 122 13.48 2.71 11.58
C GLY A 122 12.48 3.79 11.21
N THR A 123 12.65 4.44 10.06
CA THR A 123 11.73 5.45 9.54
C THR A 123 11.37 5.14 8.09
N GLU A 124 10.23 5.67 7.65
CA GLU A 124 9.82 5.61 6.25
C GLU A 124 10.64 6.57 5.40
N PHE A 125 11.02 6.12 4.21
CA PHE A 125 11.76 6.94 3.24
C PHE A 125 11.38 6.61 1.80
N GLN A 126 11.63 7.57 0.91
CA GLN A 126 11.45 7.41 -0.53
C GLN A 126 12.57 6.56 -1.14
N VAL A 127 12.18 5.52 -1.86
CA VAL A 127 13.09 4.60 -2.57
C VAL A 127 13.47 5.19 -3.93
N ASP A 128 12.52 5.87 -4.57
CA ASP A 128 12.71 6.54 -5.85
C ASP A 128 13.66 7.75 -5.74
N GLY A 129 14.34 8.07 -6.84
CA GLY A 129 15.22 9.24 -6.96
C GLY A 129 16.57 9.15 -6.23
N THR A 130 16.67 8.45 -5.09
CA THR A 130 17.91 8.42 -4.28
C THR A 130 19.02 7.60 -4.94
N THR A 131 18.66 6.46 -5.53
CA THR A 131 19.62 5.54 -6.15
C THR A 131 19.93 5.90 -7.60
N GLY A 132 19.06 6.65 -8.28
CA GLY A 132 19.07 6.80 -9.73
C GLY A 132 18.60 5.54 -10.47
N SER A 133 18.03 4.58 -9.74
CA SER A 133 17.44 3.36 -10.27
C SER A 133 16.04 3.19 -9.70
N GLU A 134 15.13 2.67 -10.50
CA GLU A 134 13.77 2.34 -10.08
C GLU A 134 13.73 0.92 -9.49
N MET A 135 12.88 0.75 -8.48
CA MET A 135 12.58 -0.51 -7.83
C MET A 135 11.13 -0.90 -8.12
N TYR A 136 10.91 -2.16 -8.48
CA TYR A 136 9.59 -2.66 -8.84
C TYR A 136 9.29 -3.97 -8.16
N VAL A 137 8.00 -4.29 -8.08
CA VAL A 137 7.49 -5.58 -7.67
C VAL A 137 6.71 -6.21 -8.82
N LEU A 138 6.95 -7.49 -9.07
CA LEU A 138 6.22 -8.34 -10.00
C LEU A 138 5.23 -9.20 -9.21
N VAL A 139 3.93 -9.00 -9.46
CA VAL A 139 2.82 -9.66 -8.76
C VAL A 139 2.08 -10.57 -9.73
N GLY A 140 1.59 -11.73 -9.26
CA GLY A 140 0.76 -12.65 -10.06
C GLY A 140 1.53 -13.54 -11.06
N ALA A 141 2.84 -13.40 -11.16
CA ALA A 141 3.65 -14.19 -12.08
C ALA A 141 3.92 -15.61 -11.54
N GLN A 142 3.45 -16.63 -12.26
CA GLN A 142 3.80 -18.03 -12.00
C GLN A 142 5.19 -18.41 -12.55
N ASP A 143 5.58 -17.80 -13.67
CA ASP A 143 6.85 -18.03 -14.35
C ASP A 143 7.40 -16.69 -14.86
N PHE A 144 8.33 -16.10 -14.12
CA PHE A 144 8.91 -14.81 -14.49
C PHE A 144 9.74 -14.84 -15.78
N THR A 145 10.08 -16.02 -16.29
CA THR A 145 10.81 -16.17 -17.57
C THR A 145 9.89 -16.04 -18.77
N ARG A 146 8.59 -16.23 -18.57
CA ARG A 146 7.57 -16.12 -19.62
C ARG A 146 6.98 -14.71 -19.57
N ARG A 147 6.96 -14.05 -20.72
CA ARG A 147 6.14 -12.83 -20.94
C ARG A 147 4.77 -13.21 -21.45
N ASP A 148 4.07 -14.04 -20.67
CA ASP A 148 2.70 -14.47 -20.96
C ASP A 148 1.64 -13.49 -20.43
N GLY A 149 2.06 -12.44 -19.73
CA GLY A 149 1.20 -11.32 -19.32
C GLY A 149 0.47 -11.54 -17.99
N PHE A 150 0.67 -12.67 -17.32
CA PHE A 150 0.05 -12.91 -15.99
C PHE A 150 0.69 -12.06 -14.89
N GLY A 151 1.96 -11.69 -15.05
CA GLY A 151 2.69 -10.84 -14.12
C GLY A 151 2.42 -9.36 -14.34
N GLN A 152 2.07 -8.64 -13.28
CA GLN A 152 1.92 -7.18 -13.28
C GLN A 152 3.05 -6.52 -12.49
N TYR A 153 3.59 -5.44 -13.05
CA TYR A 153 4.64 -4.65 -12.41
C TYR A 153 4.03 -3.45 -11.68
N TYR A 154 4.49 -3.22 -10.46
CA TYR A 154 4.15 -2.04 -9.68
C TYR A 154 5.44 -1.37 -9.17
N THR A 155 5.45 -0.04 -9.16
CA THR A 155 6.59 0.74 -8.65
C THR A 155 6.57 0.78 -7.13
N ILE A 156 7.74 0.56 -6.53
CA ILE A 156 7.94 0.69 -5.09
C ILE A 156 8.43 2.11 -4.83
N GLU A 157 7.61 2.89 -4.12
CA GLU A 157 7.90 4.30 -3.86
C GLU A 157 8.55 4.52 -2.50
N ARG A 158 8.16 3.73 -1.49
CA ARG A 158 8.60 3.95 -0.11
C ARG A 158 9.01 2.64 0.56
N ALA A 159 9.88 2.75 1.55
CA ALA A 159 10.34 1.62 2.35
C ALA A 159 10.47 1.99 3.82
N ILE A 160 10.30 1.00 4.68
CA ILE A 160 10.62 1.04 6.10
C ILE A 160 11.52 -0.17 6.39
N VAL A 161 12.74 0.08 6.86
CA VAL A 161 13.69 -0.97 7.24
C VAL A 161 13.74 -1.05 8.76
N GLN A 162 13.87 -2.26 9.31
CA GLN A 162 13.93 -2.46 10.76
C GLN A 162 15.06 -1.60 11.39
N PRO A 163 14.80 -0.86 12.50
CA PRO A 163 15.76 0.10 13.09
C PRO A 163 17.15 -0.45 13.44
N ASN A 164 17.22 -1.72 13.83
CA ASN A 164 18.42 -2.43 14.27
C ASN A 164 19.06 -3.25 13.15
N PHE A 165 18.61 -3.11 11.89
CA PHE A 165 19.26 -3.77 10.77
C PHE A 165 20.70 -3.26 10.63
N ASN A 166 21.68 -4.17 10.71
CA ASN A 166 23.07 -3.83 10.52
C ASN A 166 23.42 -3.82 9.02
N ILE A 167 23.53 -2.62 8.47
CA ILE A 167 23.84 -2.40 7.05
C ILE A 167 25.24 -2.92 6.63
N ASN A 168 26.14 -3.12 7.59
CA ASN A 168 27.51 -3.59 7.37
C ASN A 168 27.66 -5.10 7.55
N SER A 169 26.73 -5.75 8.25
CA SER A 169 26.70 -7.20 8.46
C SER A 169 25.28 -7.72 8.46
N MET A 170 24.86 -8.30 7.34
CA MET A 170 23.51 -8.83 7.15
C MET A 170 23.16 -9.99 8.11
N LYS A 171 24.17 -10.59 8.76
CA LYS A 171 23.97 -11.67 9.74
C LYS A 171 23.70 -11.16 11.14
N ASP A 172 24.03 -9.90 11.41
CA ASP A 172 24.04 -9.33 12.76
C ASP A 172 22.85 -8.37 12.91
N GLY A 173 21.65 -8.92 13.06
CA GLY A 173 20.46 -8.15 13.33
C GLY A 173 19.23 -8.64 12.55
N PRO A 174 18.08 -8.01 12.79
CA PRO A 174 16.84 -8.34 12.10
C PRO A 174 16.89 -7.91 10.63
N ASP A 175 16.69 -8.87 9.74
CA ASP A 175 16.69 -8.69 8.30
C ASP A 175 15.25 -8.57 7.77
N LEU A 176 14.59 -7.46 8.11
CA LEU A 176 13.18 -7.23 7.82
C LEU A 176 12.93 -5.82 7.25
N ALA A 177 12.12 -5.74 6.21
CA ALA A 177 11.66 -4.48 5.65
C ALA A 177 10.23 -4.58 5.12
N ILE A 178 9.55 -3.45 5.10
CA ILE A 178 8.25 -3.27 4.44
C ILE A 178 8.47 -2.32 3.27
N LEU A 179 8.00 -2.73 2.09
CA LEU A 179 7.96 -1.90 0.88
C LEU A 179 6.53 -1.44 0.64
N LYS A 180 6.38 -0.19 0.20
CA LYS A 180 5.10 0.42 -0.13
C LYS A 180 5.03 0.73 -1.62
N ILE A 181 3.94 0.30 -2.23
CA ILE A 181 3.59 0.57 -3.62
C ILE A 181 2.83 1.91 -3.68
N GLY A 182 3.09 2.71 -4.70
CA GLY A 182 2.41 4.00 -4.89
C GLY A 182 0.93 3.92 -5.24
N SER A 183 0.57 2.90 -6.01
CA SER A 183 -0.81 2.63 -6.44
C SER A 183 -1.25 1.27 -5.92
N PRO A 184 -2.31 1.18 -5.09
CA PRO A 184 -2.78 -0.09 -4.56
C PRO A 184 -3.15 -1.08 -5.66
N ILE A 185 -2.78 -2.34 -5.44
CA ILE A 185 -3.14 -3.47 -6.30
C ILE A 185 -4.65 -3.69 -6.22
N THR A 186 -5.28 -3.86 -7.37
CA THR A 186 -6.71 -4.19 -7.43
C THR A 186 -6.93 -5.67 -7.13
N THR A 187 -8.04 -6.00 -6.47
CA THR A 187 -8.39 -7.38 -6.12
C THR A 187 -8.53 -8.29 -7.35
N SER A 188 -8.92 -7.73 -8.50
CA SER A 188 -8.90 -8.44 -9.79
C SER A 188 -7.51 -8.95 -10.15
N THR A 189 -6.45 -8.20 -9.87
CA THR A 189 -5.06 -8.62 -10.13
C THR A 189 -4.61 -9.76 -9.22
N ILE A 190 -5.13 -9.83 -7.99
CA ILE A 190 -4.75 -10.85 -6.99
C ILE A 190 -5.57 -12.13 -7.15
N MET A 191 -6.83 -12.01 -7.58
CA MET A 191 -7.82 -13.09 -7.58
C MET A 191 -8.14 -13.68 -8.96
N LEU A 192 -7.89 -12.98 -10.07
CA LEU A 192 -8.34 -13.47 -11.40
C LEU A 192 -7.42 -14.50 -12.04
N HIS A 193 -6.20 -14.69 -11.57
CA HIS A 193 -5.22 -15.55 -12.23
C HIS A 193 -4.69 -16.57 -11.25
#